data_AF-A0A6V7KN30-F1
#
_entry.id   AF-A0A6V7KN30-F1
#
_cell.length_a   1.000
_cell.length_b   1.000
_cell.length_c   1.000
_cell.angle_alpha   90.00
_cell.angle_beta   90.00
_cell.angle_gamma   90.00
#
_symmetry.space_group_name_H-M   'P 1'
#
loop_
_entity.id
_entity.type
_entity.pdbx_description
1 polymer ?
#
loop_
_entity_poly.entity_id
_entity_poly.type
_entity_poly.pdbx_seq_one_letter_code
_entity_poly.pdbx_strand_id
1 'polypeptide(L)' 'DTAAEVPTCQVGERIVKAGEYFSPSDEPRTACWCGPGYS' A
#
# COMPACT_ATOMS: atom_id res chain seq x y z
N ASP A 1 25.17 -5.43 -3.21
CA ASP A 1 24.01 -6.22 -2.76
C ASP A 1 22.91 -5.24 -2.42
N THR A 2 22.16 -4.80 -3.44
CA THR A 2 21.12 -3.78 -3.26
C THR A 2 19.81 -4.54 -3.27
N ALA A 3 19.33 -4.95 -2.10
CA ALA A 3 17.95 -5.38 -1.96
C ALA A 3 17.09 -4.21 -2.48
N ALA A 4 16.52 -4.35 -3.68
CA ALA A 4 15.64 -3.34 -4.23
C ALA A 4 14.47 -3.22 -3.25
N GLU A 5 14.41 -2.12 -2.50
CA GLU A 5 13.29 -1.84 -1.61
C GLU A 5 12.04 -1.83 -2.48
N VAL A 6 11.24 -2.88 -2.36
CA VAL A 6 9.97 -2.99 -3.08
C VAL A 6 9.13 -1.80 -2.61
N PRO A 7 8.60 -0.96 -3.52
CA PRO A 7 7.80 0.18 -3.11
C PRO A 7 6.61 -0.29 -2.28
N THR A 8 6.33 0.43 -1.20
CA THR A 8 5.22 0.15 -0.29
C THR A 8 4.39 1.40 -0.05
N CYS A 9 3.12 1.21 0.28
CA CYS A 9 2.21 2.26 0.71
C CYS A 9 2.03 2.16 2.22
N GLN A 10 2.23 3.26 2.95
CA GLN A 10 1.92 3.34 4.37
C GLN A 10 0.47 3.83 4.54
N VAL A 11 -0.37 2.98 5.12
CA VAL A 11 -1.80 3.22 5.34
C VAL A 11 -2.06 3.17 6.84
N GLY A 12 -1.96 4.31 7.50
CA GLY A 12 -1.93 4.38 8.96
C GLY A 12 -0.72 3.65 9.52
N GLU A 13 -0.97 2.60 10.32
CA GLU A 13 0.08 1.73 10.90
C GLU A 13 0.39 0.49 10.04
N ARG A 14 -0.30 0.30 8.91
CA ARG A 14 -0.10 -0.85 8.03
C ARG A 14 0.80 -0.49 6.84
N ILE A 15 1.69 -1.40 6.48
CA ILE A 15 2.52 -1.31 5.27
C ILE A 15 1.93 -2.27 4.24
N VAL A 16 1.56 -1.77 3.07
CA VAL A 16 0.99 -2.53 1.95
C VAL A 16 1.99 -2.56 0.80
N LYS A 17 2.20 -3.72 0.15
CA LYS A 17 3.16 -3.83 -0.94
C LYS A 17 2.59 -3.27 -2.24
N ALA A 18 3.44 -2.71 -3.10
CA ALA A 18 3.03 -2.33 -4.44
C ALA A 18 2.43 -3.52 -5.19
N GLY A 19 1.28 -3.28 -5.84
CA GLY A 19 0.47 -4.28 -6.52
C GLY A 19 -0.66 -4.86 -5.67
N GLU A 20 -0.64 -4.71 -4.35
CA GLU A 20 -1.68 -5.25 -3.46
C GLU A 20 -2.92 -4.35 -3.39
N TYR A 21 -4.07 -4.98 -3.23
CA TYR A 21 -5.33 -4.31 -2.91
C TYR A 21 -5.59 -4.36 -1.40
N PHE A 22 -6.14 -3.29 -0.84
CA PHE A 22 -6.46 -3.21 0.58
C PHE A 22 -7.72 -2.37 0.80
N SER A 23 -8.31 -2.45 1.99
CA SER A 23 -9.37 -1.53 2.42
C SER A 23 -8.95 -0.85 3.73
N PRO A 24 -8.99 0.49 3.81
CA PRO A 24 -8.71 1.21 5.05
C PRO A 24 -9.71 0.79 6.13
N SER A 25 -9.26 0.76 7.40
CA SER A 25 -10.14 0.41 8.52
C SER A 25 -11.30 1.40 8.69
N ASP A 26 -11.07 2.68 8.36
CA ASP A 26 -12.07 3.75 8.45
C ASP A 26 -13.04 3.76 7.25
N GLU A 27 -12.64 3.14 6.13
CA GLU A 27 -13.44 3.04 4.91
C GLU A 27 -13.44 1.59 4.38
N PRO A 28 -14.01 0.62 5.12
CA PRO A 28 -13.93 -0.81 4.78
C PRO A 28 -14.69 -1.18 3.50
N ARG A 29 -15.50 -0.25 2.96
CA ARG A 29 -16.23 -0.42 1.70
C ARG A 29 -15.46 0.10 0.48
N THR A 30 -14.34 0.78 0.71
CA THR A 30 -13.48 1.30 -0.35
C THR A 30 -12.35 0.32 -0.59
N ALA A 31 -12.24 -0.18 -1.82
CA ALA A 31 -11.10 -1.00 -2.25
C ALA A 31 -10.04 -0.06 -2.84
N CYS A 32 -8.88 -0.01 -2.21
CA CYS A 32 -7.72 0.75 -2.62
C CYS A 32 -6.68 -0.18 -3.24
N TRP A 33 -5.82 0.38 -4.09
CA TRP A 33 -4.72 -0.32 -4.72
C TRP A 33 -3.41 0.42 -4.44
N CYS A 34 -2.39 -0.31 -3.96
CA CYS A 34 -1.06 0.26 -3.77
C CYS A 34 -0.33 0.26 -5.12
N GLY A 35 -0.41 1.38 -5.84
CA GLY A 35 0.25 1.58 -7.13
C GLY A 35 1.43 2.56 -7.07
N PRO A 36 2.29 2.58 -8.10
CA PRO A 36 3.31 3.62 -8.24
C PRO A 36 2.62 4.97 -8.47
N GLY A 37 2.62 5.85 -7.46
CA GLY A 37 2.00 7.19 -7.57
C GLY A 37 1.27 7.69 -6.32
N TYR A 38 1.12 6.88 -5.27
CA TYR A 38 0.77 7.37 -3.93
C TYR A 38 2.06 7.82 -3.23
N SER A 39 2.46 9.07 -3.48
CA SER A 39 3.56 9.77 -2.78
C SER A 39 3.01 10.79 -1.80
#